data_AF-A0A369KC47-F1
#
_entry.id   AF-A0A369KC47-F1
#
_cell.length_a   1.000
_cell.length_b   1.000
_cell.length_c   1.000
_cell.angle_alpha   90.00
_cell.angle_beta   90.00
_cell.angle_gamma   90.00
#
_symmetry.space_group_name_H-M   'P 1'
#
loop_
_entity.id
_entity.type
_entity.pdbx_description
1 polymer ?
#
loop_
_entity_poly.entity_id
_entity_poly.type
_entity_poly.pdbx_seq_one_letter_code
_entity_poly.pdbx_strand_id
1 'polypeptide(L)'
;METVTVQQTELKALYQHMHQRTTTKLWGVLALFLFVSNMIERPLLALIIPILYFIYDVVMQRRRFQIVARHTSKKSADRLFRLHVGVGLLQYGALAALIVLTANRSSTVFLLGLCLGVIPFYWLCRRFLTYRSKQIDPTYISETEIQQG
;
A
#
# COMPACT_ATOMS: atom_id res chain seq x y z
N MET A 1 -16.84 -13.56 20.49
CA MET A 1 -15.40 -13.28 20.75
C MET A 1 -14.48 -14.23 19.98
N GLU A 2 -14.81 -15.53 19.83
CA GLU A 2 -13.98 -16.49 19.06
C GLU A 2 -13.81 -16.18 17.57
N THR A 3 -14.81 -15.62 16.90
CA THR A 3 -14.73 -15.31 15.45
C THR A 3 -13.76 -14.17 15.14
N VAL A 4 -13.62 -13.21 16.05
CA VAL A 4 -12.70 -12.07 15.92
C VAL A 4 -11.25 -12.52 16.10
N THR A 5 -10.98 -13.44 17.04
CA THR A 5 -9.64 -13.97 17.28
C THR A 5 -9.15 -14.87 16.14
N VAL A 6 -10.05 -15.65 15.52
CA VAL A 6 -9.71 -16.47 14.33
C VAL A 6 -9.40 -15.59 13.11
N GLN A 7 -10.23 -14.57 12.84
CA GLN A 7 -10.00 -13.61 11.75
C GLN A 7 -8.68 -12.84 11.94
N GLN A 8 -8.37 -12.39 13.17
CA GLN A 8 -7.09 -11.73 13.47
C GLN A 8 -5.90 -12.65 13.25
N THR A 9 -6.01 -13.93 13.60
CA THR A 9 -4.93 -14.91 13.44
C THR A 9 -4.65 -15.20 11.97
N GLU A 10 -5.69 -15.40 11.14
CA GLU A 10 -5.52 -15.60 9.69
C GLU A 10 -4.94 -14.35 9.00
N LEU A 11 -5.39 -13.17 9.41
CA LEU A 11 -4.84 -11.92 8.92
C LEU A 11 -3.38 -11.75 9.33
N LYS A 12 -3.02 -12.01 10.59
CA LYS A 12 -1.64 -11.91 11.10
C LYS A 12 -0.72 -12.89 10.38
N ALA A 13 -1.16 -14.12 10.10
CA ALA A 13 -0.41 -15.08 9.30
C ALA A 13 -0.19 -14.59 7.86
N LEU A 14 -1.22 -14.00 7.22
CA LEU A 14 -1.07 -13.36 5.92
C LEU A 14 -0.04 -12.22 5.97
N TYR A 15 -0.10 -11.35 6.99
CA TYR A 15 0.85 -10.25 7.16
C TYR A 15 2.27 -10.72 7.46
N GLN A 16 2.46 -11.76 8.27
CA GLN A 16 3.78 -12.33 8.55
C GLN A 16 4.38 -12.93 7.27
N HIS A 17 3.59 -13.68 6.51
CA HIS A 17 4.01 -14.20 5.20
C HIS A 17 4.37 -13.06 4.22
N MET A 18 3.61 -11.96 4.24
CA MET A 18 3.94 -10.78 3.44
C MET A 18 5.19 -10.05 3.93
N HIS A 19 5.31 -9.80 5.24
CA HIS A 19 6.42 -9.07 5.83
C HIS A 19 7.73 -9.82 5.61
N GLN A 20 7.72 -11.15 5.73
CA GLN A 20 8.86 -12.01 5.42
C GLN A 20 9.26 -11.95 3.93
N ARG A 21 8.30 -11.81 3.01
CA ARG A 21 8.55 -11.61 1.57
C ARG A 21 8.99 -10.19 1.18
N THR A 22 8.58 -9.19 1.96
CA THR A 22 8.76 -7.75 1.67
C THR A 22 9.88 -7.13 2.53
N THR A 23 10.65 -7.97 3.25
CA THR A 23 11.74 -7.52 4.12
C THR A 23 12.75 -6.66 3.36
N THR A 24 13.44 -5.80 4.12
CA THR A 24 14.47 -4.78 3.86
C THR A 24 15.27 -4.90 2.55
N LYS A 25 15.50 -6.12 2.05
CA LYS A 25 16.11 -6.41 0.74
C LYS A 25 15.30 -5.81 -0.42
N LEU A 26 13.97 -5.88 -0.39
CA LEU A 26 13.14 -5.35 -1.49
C LEU A 26 13.20 -3.82 -1.56
N TRP A 27 13.09 -3.16 -0.41
CA TRP A 27 13.22 -1.69 -0.30
C TRP A 27 14.64 -1.20 -0.61
N GLY A 28 15.68 -1.95 -0.20
CA GLY A 28 17.07 -1.65 -0.56
C GLY A 28 17.33 -1.80 -2.06
N VAL A 29 16.83 -2.87 -2.69
CA VAL A 29 16.88 -3.06 -4.14
C VAL A 29 16.09 -1.96 -4.87
N LEU A 30 14.98 -1.51 -4.29
CA LEU A 30 14.18 -0.40 -4.83
C LEU A 30 14.94 0.93 -4.81
N ALA A 31 15.55 1.26 -3.66
CA ALA A 31 16.34 2.47 -3.51
C ALA A 31 17.55 2.46 -4.46
N LEU A 32 18.19 1.29 -4.62
CA LEU A 32 19.27 1.09 -5.57
C LEU A 32 18.80 1.22 -7.03
N PHE A 33 17.64 0.65 -7.37
CA PHE A 33 17.07 0.77 -8.72
C PHE A 33 16.73 2.23 -9.06
N LEU A 34 16.15 2.98 -8.10
CA LEU A 34 15.90 4.41 -8.27
C LEU A 34 17.19 5.21 -8.45
N PHE A 35 18.21 4.88 -7.65
CA PHE A 35 19.53 5.50 -7.75
C PHE A 35 20.17 5.25 -9.12
N VAL A 36 20.16 4.00 -9.58
CA VAL A 36 20.72 3.59 -10.88
C VAL A 36 19.92 4.16 -12.06
N SER A 37 18.59 4.15 -11.98
CA SER A 37 17.71 4.74 -13.00
C SER A 37 17.95 6.23 -13.19
N ASN A 38 18.28 6.93 -12.11
CA ASN A 38 18.66 8.34 -12.13
C ASN A 38 20.09 8.53 -12.70
N MET A 39 21.04 7.66 -12.37
CA MET A 39 22.40 7.70 -12.95
C MET A 39 22.42 7.42 -14.46
N ILE A 40 21.49 6.62 -14.98
CA ILE A 40 21.42 6.25 -16.41
C ILE A 40 20.58 7.27 -17.21
N GLU A 41 20.17 8.40 -16.60
CA GLU A 41 19.30 9.42 -17.22
C GLU A 41 18.00 8.84 -17.80
N ARG A 42 17.53 7.71 -17.25
CA ARG A 42 16.26 7.08 -17.62
C ARG A 42 15.32 7.04 -16.41
N PRO A 43 14.96 8.21 -15.85
CA PRO A 43 14.11 8.32 -14.66
C PRO A 43 12.72 7.73 -14.87
N LEU A 44 12.24 7.65 -16.11
CA LEU A 44 10.95 7.03 -16.42
C LEU A 44 10.94 5.51 -16.19
N LEU A 45 12.10 4.84 -16.18
CA LEU A 45 12.17 3.42 -15.81
C LEU A 45 11.77 3.21 -14.34
N ALA A 46 11.92 4.22 -13.48
CA ALA A 46 11.43 4.20 -12.11
C ALA A 46 9.90 3.99 -12.01
N LEU A 47 9.13 4.28 -13.06
CA LEU A 47 7.68 4.04 -13.08
C LEU A 47 7.31 2.55 -13.00
N ILE A 48 8.23 1.65 -13.32
CA ILE A 48 7.98 0.21 -13.14
C ILE A 48 7.72 -0.14 -11.67
N ILE A 49 8.30 0.63 -10.75
CA ILE A 49 8.18 0.42 -9.30
C ILE A 49 6.72 0.61 -8.83
N PRO A 50 6.11 1.81 -8.93
CA PRO A 50 4.74 1.99 -8.47
C PRO A 50 3.75 1.05 -9.16
N ILE A 51 3.99 0.67 -10.42
CA ILE A 51 3.14 -0.28 -11.15
C ILE A 51 3.23 -1.69 -10.54
N LEU A 52 4.44 -2.22 -10.36
CA LEU A 52 4.63 -3.56 -9.80
C LEU A 52 4.10 -3.64 -8.36
N TYR A 53 4.36 -2.60 -7.56
CA TYR A 53 3.83 -2.53 -6.20
C TYR A 53 2.32 -2.42 -6.16
N PHE A 54 1.70 -1.65 -7.03
CA PHE A 54 0.25 -1.57 -7.10
C PHE A 54 -0.36 -2.93 -7.47
N ILE A 55 0.19 -3.63 -8.47
CA ILE A 55 -0.29 -4.97 -8.84
C ILE A 55 -0.16 -5.93 -7.65
N TYR A 56 0.99 -5.92 -6.98
CA TYR A 56 1.21 -6.74 -5.78
C TYR A 56 0.20 -6.40 -4.68
N ASP A 57 -0.01 -5.12 -4.37
CA ASP A 57 -0.95 -4.66 -3.34
C ASP A 57 -2.39 -5.06 -3.70
N VAL A 58 -2.82 -4.89 -4.95
CA VAL A 58 -4.16 -5.34 -5.40
C VAL A 58 -4.35 -6.84 -5.16
N VAL A 59 -3.36 -7.67 -5.49
CA VAL A 59 -3.43 -9.12 -5.25
C VAL A 59 -3.53 -9.42 -3.76
N MET A 60 -2.81 -8.67 -2.92
CA MET A 60 -2.79 -8.88 -1.47
C MET A 60 -4.06 -8.38 -0.78
N GLN A 61 -4.55 -7.20 -1.14
CA GLN A 61 -5.84 -6.70 -0.67
C GLN A 61 -6.97 -7.66 -1.09
N ARG A 62 -6.89 -8.25 -2.30
CA ARG A 62 -7.88 -9.27 -2.71
C ARG A 62 -7.87 -10.49 -1.78
N ARG A 63 -6.70 -11.02 -1.44
CA ARG A 63 -6.57 -12.14 -0.49
C ARG A 63 -7.07 -11.75 0.90
N ARG A 64 -6.71 -10.56 1.38
CA ARG A 64 -7.16 -10.01 2.67
C ARG A 64 -8.68 -9.95 2.74
N PHE A 65 -9.34 -9.39 1.73
CA PHE A 65 -10.79 -9.25 1.76
C PHE A 65 -11.53 -10.56 1.46
N GLN A 66 -10.90 -11.55 0.84
CA GLN A 66 -11.43 -12.91 0.79
C GLN A 66 -11.50 -13.55 2.19
N ILE A 67 -10.49 -13.32 3.04
CA ILE A 67 -10.50 -13.76 4.45
C ILE A 67 -11.59 -13.04 5.23
N VAL A 68 -11.71 -11.72 5.07
CA VAL A 68 -12.76 -10.91 5.71
C VAL A 68 -14.15 -11.37 5.26
N ALA A 69 -14.34 -11.69 3.98
CA ALA A 69 -15.62 -12.17 3.45
C ALA A 69 -16.09 -13.49 4.07
N ARG A 70 -15.17 -14.34 4.55
CA ARG A 70 -15.49 -15.59 5.26
C ARG A 70 -16.03 -15.35 6.67
N HIS A 71 -15.66 -14.24 7.30
CA HIS A 71 -15.96 -13.94 8.70
C HIS A 71 -17.02 -12.85 8.89
N THR A 72 -17.35 -12.11 7.83
CA THR A 72 -18.32 -11.00 7.85
C THR A 72 -19.37 -11.16 6.74
N SER A 73 -19.38 -10.27 5.74
CA SER A 73 -20.24 -10.33 4.56
C SER A 73 -19.42 -10.14 3.30
N LYS A 74 -19.72 -10.92 2.26
CA LYS A 74 -19.12 -10.73 0.93
C LYS A 74 -19.32 -9.31 0.39
N LYS A 75 -20.47 -8.68 0.68
CA LYS A 75 -20.80 -7.34 0.21
C LYS A 75 -19.97 -6.25 0.90
N SER A 76 -19.68 -6.39 2.20
CA SER A 76 -18.81 -5.46 2.93
C SER A 76 -17.36 -5.64 2.47
N ALA A 77 -16.89 -6.89 2.36
CA ALA A 77 -15.55 -7.22 1.87
C ALA A 77 -15.27 -6.69 0.46
N ASP A 78 -16.20 -6.82 -0.49
CA ASP A 78 -16.03 -6.28 -1.84
C ASP A 78 -16.00 -4.74 -1.86
N ARG A 79 -16.79 -4.08 -1.00
CA ARG A 79 -16.75 -2.62 -0.84
C ARG A 79 -15.42 -2.16 -0.24
N LEU A 80 -14.91 -2.87 0.77
CA LEU A 80 -13.61 -2.59 1.38
C LEU A 80 -12.47 -2.81 0.37
N PHE A 81 -12.53 -3.88 -0.43
CA PHE A 81 -11.56 -4.12 -1.49
C PHE A 81 -11.53 -2.97 -2.50
N ARG A 82 -12.68 -2.57 -3.04
CA ARG A 82 -12.74 -1.43 -3.99
C ARG A 82 -12.22 -0.14 -3.37
N LEU A 83 -12.52 0.12 -2.09
CA LEU A 83 -12.00 1.29 -1.38
C LEU A 83 -10.47 1.25 -1.28
N HIS A 84 -9.89 0.10 -0.91
CA HIS A 84 -8.44 -0.06 -0.79
C HIS A 84 -7.75 0.06 -2.16
N VAL A 85 -8.28 -0.58 -3.19
CA VAL A 85 -7.76 -0.45 -4.56
C VAL A 85 -7.84 1.00 -5.05
N GLY A 86 -8.96 1.68 -4.80
CA GLY A 86 -9.15 3.09 -5.19
C GLY A 86 -8.14 4.02 -4.50
N VAL A 87 -7.89 3.82 -3.21
CA VAL A 87 -6.88 4.61 -2.50
C VAL A 87 -5.46 4.22 -2.90
N GLY A 88 -5.21 2.93 -3.16
CA GLY A 88 -3.94 2.47 -3.74
C GLY A 88 -3.64 3.18 -5.06
N LEU A 89 -4.62 3.25 -5.97
CA LEU A 89 -4.47 4.01 -7.24
C LEU A 89 -4.06 5.46 -6.99
N LEU A 90 -4.66 6.13 -6.01
CA LEU A 90 -4.28 7.51 -5.65
C LEU A 90 -2.86 7.59 -5.09
N GLN A 91 -2.49 6.70 -4.17
CA GLN A 91 -1.17 6.69 -3.53
C GLN A 91 -0.04 6.38 -4.53
N TYR A 92 -0.16 5.30 -5.29
CA TYR A 92 0.82 4.92 -6.30
C TYR A 92 0.81 5.89 -7.49
N GLY A 93 -0.36 6.45 -7.84
CA GLY A 93 -0.50 7.51 -8.83
C GLY A 93 0.22 8.79 -8.43
N ALA A 94 0.14 9.20 -7.16
CA ALA A 94 0.88 10.35 -6.65
C ALA A 94 2.40 10.15 -6.73
N LEU A 95 2.88 8.94 -6.42
CA LEU A 95 4.30 8.59 -6.57
C LEU A 95 4.72 8.59 -8.05
N ALA A 96 3.92 8.00 -8.94
CA ALA A 96 4.18 8.01 -10.38
C ALA A 96 4.20 9.44 -10.94
N ALA A 97 3.24 10.28 -10.55
CA ALA A 97 3.19 11.68 -10.92
C ALA A 97 4.44 12.43 -10.45
N LEU A 98 4.88 12.20 -9.21
CA LEU A 98 6.13 12.79 -8.70
C LEU A 98 7.32 12.38 -9.58
N ILE A 99 7.48 11.08 -9.89
CA ILE A 99 8.56 10.58 -10.76
C ILE A 99 8.55 11.28 -12.12
N VAL A 100 7.37 11.43 -12.75
CA VAL A 100 7.23 12.10 -14.06
C VAL A 100 7.57 13.58 -13.95
N LEU A 101 7.03 14.28 -12.96
CA LEU A 101 7.22 15.73 -12.78
C LEU A 101 8.67 16.11 -12.45
N THR A 102 9.41 15.20 -11.83
CA THR A 102 10.81 15.42 -11.46
C THR A 102 11.80 14.66 -12.33
N ALA A 103 11.34 14.01 -13.41
CA ALA A 103 12.19 13.19 -14.27
C ALA A 103 13.42 13.97 -14.78
N ASN A 104 13.23 15.22 -15.22
CA ASN A 104 14.30 16.06 -15.72
C ASN A 104 14.79 17.09 -14.68
N ARG A 105 14.55 16.83 -13.39
CA ARG A 105 14.93 17.72 -12.28
C ARG A 105 15.99 17.05 -11.42
N SER A 106 16.65 17.84 -10.56
CA SER A 106 17.64 17.29 -9.64
C SER A 106 16.98 16.34 -8.62
N SER A 107 17.76 15.38 -8.14
CA SER A 107 17.35 14.42 -7.10
C SER A 107 16.80 15.10 -5.84
N THR A 108 17.29 16.30 -5.52
CA THR A 108 16.79 17.11 -4.39
C THR A 108 15.33 17.50 -4.58
N VAL A 109 14.89 17.84 -5.80
CA VAL A 109 13.49 18.18 -6.08
C VAL A 109 12.60 16.96 -5.91
N PHE A 110 13.05 15.79 -6.36
CA PHE A 110 12.35 14.52 -6.12
C PHE A 110 12.22 14.21 -4.63
N LEU A 111 13.31 14.32 -3.87
CA LEU A 111 13.30 14.08 -2.42
C LEU A 111 12.37 15.05 -1.68
N LEU A 112 12.39 16.34 -2.03
CA LEU A 112 11.48 17.33 -1.46
C LEU A 112 10.03 17.02 -1.79
N GLY A 113 9.72 16.67 -3.04
CA GLY A 113 8.36 16.27 -3.43
C GLY A 113 7.89 14.99 -2.74
N LEU A 114 8.81 14.05 -2.46
CA LEU A 114 8.51 12.84 -1.71
C LEU A 114 8.21 13.16 -0.24
N CYS A 115 9.06 13.95 0.41
CA CYS A 115 8.92 14.31 1.83
C CYS A 115 7.75 15.25 2.11
N LEU A 116 7.49 16.23 1.24
CA LEU A 116 6.48 17.27 1.45
C LEU A 116 5.14 16.96 0.78
N GLY A 117 5.14 16.15 -0.28
CA GLY A 117 3.93 15.79 -1.04
C GLY A 117 3.48 14.37 -0.77
N VAL A 118 4.26 13.40 -1.25
CA VAL A 118 3.84 11.98 -1.30
C VAL A 118 3.67 11.38 0.10
N ILE A 119 4.61 11.61 1.02
CA ILE A 119 4.52 11.06 2.40
C ILE A 119 3.30 11.62 3.16
N PRO A 120 3.07 12.95 3.23
CA PRO A 120 1.87 13.49 3.89
C PRO A 120 0.58 13.02 3.22
N PHE A 121 0.55 12.96 1.89
CA PHE A 121 -0.60 12.44 1.14
C PHE A 121 -0.89 10.97 1.46
N TYR A 122 0.15 10.15 1.61
CA TYR A 122 0.01 8.76 2.05
C TYR A 122 -0.66 8.65 3.43
N TRP A 123 -0.25 9.49 4.38
CA TRP A 123 -0.87 9.56 5.72
C TRP A 123 -2.33 9.99 5.66
N LEU A 124 -2.68 10.97 4.83
CA LEU A 124 -4.06 11.40 4.63
C LEU A 124 -4.91 10.27 4.05
N CYS A 125 -4.42 9.60 3.01
CA CYS A 125 -5.04 8.44 2.40
C CYS A 125 -5.28 7.32 3.41
N ARG A 126 -4.29 7.04 4.27
CA ARG A 126 -4.40 6.04 5.34
C ARG A 126 -5.49 6.40 6.35
N ARG A 127 -5.54 7.66 6.79
CA ARG A 127 -6.56 8.13 7.74
C ARG A 127 -7.96 8.04 7.13
N PHE A 128 -8.11 8.43 5.87
CA PHE A 128 -9.36 8.30 5.11
C PHE A 128 -9.78 6.84 4.96
N LEU A 129 -8.84 5.96 4.61
CA LEU A 129 -9.08 4.51 4.50
C LEU A 129 -9.63 3.93 5.80
N THR A 130 -8.98 4.18 6.93
CA THR A 130 -9.43 3.67 8.22
C THR A 130 -10.82 4.20 8.57
N TYR A 131 -11.05 5.51 8.38
CA TYR A 131 -12.35 6.12 8.67
C TYR A 131 -13.48 5.52 7.83
N ARG A 132 -13.30 5.46 6.51
CA ARG A 132 -14.32 4.91 5.59
C ARG A 132 -14.49 3.40 5.73
N SER A 133 -13.43 2.68 6.05
CA SER A 133 -13.51 1.23 6.28
C SER A 133 -14.34 0.90 7.52
N LYS A 134 -14.15 1.64 8.63
CA LYS A 134 -14.97 1.48 9.85
C LYS A 134 -16.45 1.86 9.63
N GLN A 135 -16.75 2.74 8.67
CA GLN A 135 -18.13 3.03 8.25
C GLN A 135 -18.77 1.91 7.41
N ILE A 136 -17.96 1.19 6.63
CA ILE A 136 -18.45 0.07 5.81
C ILE A 136 -18.61 -1.20 6.65
N ASP A 137 -17.68 -1.43 7.56
CA ASP A 137 -17.66 -2.58 8.47
C ASP A 137 -17.14 -2.14 9.85
N PRO A 138 -18.01 -2.09 10.88
CA PRO A 138 -17.62 -1.72 12.24
C PRO A 138 -16.59 -2.67 12.86
N THR A 139 -16.53 -3.92 12.37
CA THR A 139 -15.56 -4.93 12.80
C THR A 139 -14.26 -4.88 11.99
N TYR A 140 -14.09 -3.88 11.12
CA TYR A 140 -12.89 -3.69 10.34
C TYR A 140 -11.65 -3.52 11.23
N ILE A 141 -10.68 -4.40 11.01
CA ILE A 141 -9.37 -4.37 11.66
C ILE A 141 -8.34 -3.85 10.66
N SER A 142 -7.70 -2.74 11.01
CA SER A 142 -6.64 -2.11 10.23
C SER A 142 -5.32 -2.89 10.37
N GLU A 143 -4.42 -2.70 9.40
CA GLU A 143 -3.06 -3.26 9.42
C GLU A 143 -2.29 -2.95 10.71
N THR A 144 -2.44 -1.72 11.21
CA THR A 144 -1.86 -1.29 12.49
C THR A 144 -2.40 -2.07 13.67
N GLU A 145 -3.70 -2.31 13.71
CA GLU A 145 -4.35 -3.06 14.79
C GLU A 145 -3.96 -4.56 14.73
N ILE A 146 -3.64 -5.10 13.55
CA ILE A 146 -3.18 -6.49 13.37
C ILE A 146 -1.71 -6.67 13.79
N GLN A 147 -0.89 -5.63 13.68
CA GLN A 147 0.53 -5.68 14.06
C GLN A 147 0.76 -5.43 15.56
N GLN A 148 -0.16 -4.73 16.24
CA GLN A 148 -0.05 -4.36 17.65
C GLN A 148 -0.77 -5.33 18.61
N GLY A 149 -1.62 -6.23 18.09
CA GLY A 149 -2.22 -7.35 18.84
C GLY A 149 -1.52 -8.67 18.52
#